data_AF-A0A357MNY0-F1
#
_entry.id   AF-A0A357MNY0-F1
#
_cell.length_a   1.000
_cell.length_b   1.000
_cell.length_c   1.000
_cell.angle_alpha   90.00
_cell.angle_beta   90.00
_cell.angle_gamma   90.00
#
_symmetry.space_group_name_H-M   'P 1'
#
loop_
_entity.id
_entity.type
_entity.pdbx_description
1 polymer ?
#
loop_
_entity_poly.entity_id
_entity_poly.type
_entity_poly.pdbx_seq_one_letter_code
_entity_poly.pdbx_strand_id
1 'polypeptide(L)'
;WREVVADIACALPGARLIVLPFERFAGRPEAQLVQIAGQEGPREHARCWLNATPRLPELRRITAEAGSGALPPGEGRWQPFEPGQRAALRARYADDLMWLASGAEGLATLAHDRPEAGAHPPMTDLTRGYRHEQDRRLAGAG
;
A
#
# COMPACT_ATOMS: atom_id res chain seq x y z
N TRP A 1 3.71 7.24 -11.45
CA TRP A 1 4.11 8.24 -10.43
C TRP A 1 5.29 9.08 -10.87
N ARG A 2 6.21 8.54 -11.68
CA ARG A 2 7.36 9.25 -12.24
C ARG A 2 7.05 10.66 -12.77
N GLU A 3 6.06 10.79 -13.64
CA GLU A 3 5.66 12.07 -14.26
C GLU A 3 5.26 13.11 -13.21
N VAL A 4 4.40 12.73 -12.26
CA VAL A 4 3.97 13.64 -11.17
C VAL A 4 5.16 14.11 -10.33
N VAL A 5 6.10 13.22 -10.02
CA VAL A 5 7.31 13.60 -9.26
C VAL A 5 8.18 14.56 -10.07
N ALA A 6 8.37 14.30 -11.36
CA ALA A 6 9.13 15.17 -12.25
C ALA A 6 8.49 16.55 -12.39
N ASP A 7 7.17 16.60 -12.55
CA ASP A 7 6.40 17.85 -12.66
C ASP A 7 6.52 18.69 -11.38
N ILE A 8 6.41 18.06 -10.20
CA ILE A 8 6.57 18.76 -8.92
C ILE A 8 8.01 19.25 -8.74
N ALA A 9 9.01 18.43 -9.07
CA ALA A 9 10.42 18.83 -8.97
C ALA A 9 10.76 20.00 -9.91
N CYS A 10 10.13 20.04 -11.09
CA CYS A 10 10.22 21.15 -12.03
C CYS A 10 9.56 22.42 -11.49
N ALA A 11 8.35 22.30 -10.92
CA ALA A 11 7.60 23.43 -10.39
C ALA A 11 8.21 24.02 -9.11
N LEU A 12 8.87 23.19 -8.29
CA LEU A 12 9.44 23.55 -6.99
C LEU A 12 10.93 23.20 -6.92
N PRO A 13 11.79 23.92 -7.67
CA PRO A 13 13.22 23.62 -7.71
C PRO A 13 13.86 23.77 -6.32
N GLY A 14 14.68 22.79 -5.94
CA GLY A 14 15.38 22.76 -4.65
C GLY A 14 14.53 22.29 -3.46
N ALA A 15 13.23 22.05 -3.65
CA ALA A 15 12.41 21.43 -2.62
C ALA A 15 12.83 19.97 -2.40
N ARG A 16 12.78 19.51 -1.14
CA ARG A 16 13.02 18.10 -0.81
C ARG A 16 11.73 17.31 -1.00
N LEU A 17 11.69 16.46 -2.02
CA LEU A 17 10.55 15.57 -2.26
C LEU A 17 10.75 14.24 -1.54
N ILE A 18 9.85 13.92 -0.61
CA ILE A 18 9.81 12.64 0.11
C ILE A 18 8.55 11.92 -0.32
N VAL A 19 8.69 10.70 -0.85
CA VAL A 19 7.56 9.88 -1.30
C VAL A 19 7.29 8.78 -0.27
N LEU A 20 6.06 8.76 0.26
CA LEU A 20 5.62 7.79 1.28
C LEU A 20 4.70 6.74 0.62
N PRO A 21 5.12 5.46 0.53
CA PRO A 21 4.25 4.40 0.00
C PRO A 21 2.99 4.23 0.82
N PHE A 22 1.84 4.18 0.14
CA PHE A 22 0.54 4.08 0.78
C PHE A 22 0.44 2.81 1.64
N GLU A 23 0.89 1.67 1.12
CA GLU A 23 0.83 0.36 1.78
C GLU A 23 1.61 0.32 3.10
N ARG A 24 2.59 1.21 3.26
CA ARG A 24 3.44 1.27 4.45
C ARG A 24 3.00 2.33 5.44
N PHE A 25 2.53 3.47 4.95
CA PHE A 25 2.28 4.66 5.77
C PHE A 25 0.80 4.99 5.94
N ALA A 26 -0.10 4.46 5.11
CA ALA A 26 -1.54 4.64 5.31
C ALA A 26 -1.97 4.06 6.65
N GLY A 27 -2.76 4.82 7.41
CA GLY A 27 -3.17 4.45 8.77
C GLY A 27 -2.07 4.56 9.82
N ARG A 28 -0.91 5.15 9.50
CA ARG A 28 0.20 5.41 10.44
C ARG A 28 0.60 6.89 10.42
N PRO A 29 -0.29 7.80 10.85
CA PRO A 29 -0.02 9.24 10.82
C PRO A 29 1.22 9.65 11.62
N GLU A 30 1.52 8.95 12.71
CA GLU A 30 2.72 9.17 13.51
C GLU A 30 4.00 8.87 12.74
N ALA A 31 4.00 7.81 11.92
CA ALA A 31 5.16 7.46 11.09
C ALA A 31 5.32 8.45 9.93
N GLN A 32 4.22 8.95 9.37
CA GLN A 32 4.26 10.03 8.38
C GLN A 32 4.85 11.32 8.97
N LEU A 33 4.42 11.69 10.18
CA LEU A 33 4.92 12.90 10.86
C LEU A 33 6.42 12.82 11.14
N VAL A 34 6.93 11.65 11.53
CA VAL A 34 8.38 11.41 11.70
C VAL A 34 9.15 11.67 10.39
N GLN A 35 8.62 11.23 9.24
CA GLN A 35 9.28 11.47 7.94
C GLN A 35 9.26 12.95 7.54
N ILE A 36 8.19 13.68 7.87
CA ILE A 36 8.00 15.08 7.48
C ILE A 36 8.76 16.04 8.40
N ALA A 37 8.60 15.86 9.72
CA ALA A 37 9.08 16.80 10.74
C ALA A 37 10.32 16.30 11.50
N GLY A 38 10.70 15.03 11.36
CA GLY A 38 11.80 14.43 12.11
C GLY A 38 11.53 14.26 13.61
N GLN A 39 10.29 14.49 14.06
CA GLN A 39 9.87 14.40 15.46
C GLN A 39 8.97 13.18 15.68
N GLU A 40 9.00 12.61 16.87
CA GLU A 40 8.08 11.54 17.24
C GLU A 40 6.63 12.04 17.23
N GLY A 41 5.74 11.26 16.60
CA GLY A 41 4.33 11.58 16.53
C GLY A 41 3.53 11.04 17.73
N PRO A 42 2.40 11.67 18.07
CA PRO A 42 1.48 11.17 19.10
C PRO A 42 1.01 9.74 18.81
N ARG A 43 0.99 8.89 19.84
CA ARG A 43 0.62 7.46 19.70
C ARG A 43 -0.77 7.10 20.24
N GLU A 44 -1.39 7.96 21.05
CA GLU A 44 -2.62 7.69 21.82
C GLU A 44 -3.79 7.16 20.96
N HIS A 45 -3.92 7.63 19.72
CA HIS A 45 -4.93 7.16 18.76
C HIS A 45 -4.34 6.77 17.40
N ALA A 46 -3.05 6.51 17.34
CA ALA A 46 -2.33 6.25 16.08
C ALA A 46 -2.80 4.98 15.33
N ARG A 47 -3.59 4.12 15.98
CA ARG A 47 -4.19 2.92 15.37
C ARG A 47 -5.70 3.00 15.22
N CYS A 48 -6.31 4.14 15.54
CA CYS A 48 -7.74 4.34 15.34
C CYS A 48 -8.03 4.47 13.84
N TRP A 49 -8.85 3.57 13.31
CA TRP A 49 -9.26 3.63 11.90
C TRP A 49 -10.64 4.26 11.78
N LEU A 50 -10.64 5.55 11.46
CA LEU A 50 -11.86 6.31 11.17
C LEU A 50 -12.14 6.31 9.67
N ASN A 51 -13.41 6.48 9.30
CA ASN A 51 -13.86 6.61 7.90
C ASN A 51 -13.42 5.44 7.00
N ALA A 52 -13.41 4.22 7.55
CA ALA A 52 -13.13 3.03 6.77
C ALA A 52 -14.14 2.91 5.61
N THR A 53 -13.64 2.70 4.39
CA THR A 53 -14.51 2.56 3.21
C THR A 53 -15.51 1.42 3.42
N PRO A 54 -16.82 1.67 3.23
CA PRO A 54 -17.86 0.66 3.33
C PRO A 54 -17.57 -0.57 2.46
N ARG A 55 -18.01 -1.73 2.92
CA ARG A 55 -18.06 -2.93 2.07
C ARG A 55 -19.22 -2.86 1.11
N LEU A 56 -19.20 -3.68 0.06
CA LEU A 56 -20.20 -3.70 -0.99
C LEU A 56 -21.67 -3.74 -0.50
N PRO A 57 -22.06 -4.49 0.56
CA PRO A 57 -23.44 -4.47 1.05
C PRO A 57 -23.89 -3.09 1.56
N GLU A 58 -23.04 -2.44 2.36
CA GLU A 58 -23.29 -1.11 2.90
C GLU A 58 -23.22 -0.05 1.80
N LEU A 59 -22.22 -0.16 0.92
CA LEU A 59 -22.05 0.75 -0.21
C LEU A 59 -23.28 0.70 -1.14
N ARG A 60 -23.84 -0.50 -1.41
CA ARG A 60 -25.09 -0.65 -2.17
C ARG A 60 -26.27 0.08 -1.52
N ARG A 61 -26.37 0.03 -0.19
CA ARG A 61 -27.43 0.71 0.55
C ARG A 61 -27.31 2.23 0.39
N ILE A 62 -26.09 2.76 0.57
CA ILE A 62 -25.77 4.18 0.40
C ILE A 62 -26.05 4.65 -1.04
N THR A 63 -25.61 3.89 -2.05
CA THR A 63 -25.80 4.28 -3.46
C THR A 63 -27.25 4.20 -3.92
N ALA A 64 -28.04 3.26 -3.38
CA ALA A 64 -29.46 3.16 -3.68
C ALA A 64 -30.22 4.40 -3.17
N GLU A 65 -29.89 4.89 -1.97
CA GLU A 65 -30.43 6.13 -1.42
C GLU A 65 -30.05 7.36 -2.27
N ALA A 66 -28.86 7.34 -2.89
CA ALA A 66 -28.33 8.42 -3.71
C ALA A 66 -28.75 8.37 -5.21
N GLY A 67 -29.52 7.37 -5.65
CA GLY A 67 -29.91 7.20 -7.06
C GLY A 67 -28.74 6.90 -8.01
N SER A 68 -27.62 6.39 -7.49
CA SER A 68 -26.43 6.03 -8.27
C SER A 68 -26.56 4.64 -8.91
N GLY A 69 -25.82 4.39 -9.99
CA GLY A 69 -25.86 3.11 -10.73
C GLY A 69 -25.56 1.87 -9.89
N ALA A 70 -25.98 0.70 -10.38
CA ALA A 70 -25.91 -0.55 -9.63
C ALA A 70 -24.47 -1.05 -9.43
N LEU A 71 -24.08 -1.25 -8.17
CA LEU A 71 -22.83 -1.92 -7.80
C LEU A 71 -22.96 -3.45 -7.93
N PRO A 72 -21.86 -4.16 -8.21
CA PRO A 72 -21.89 -5.61 -8.33
C PRO A 72 -22.30 -6.31 -7.02
N PRO A 73 -22.81 -7.56 -7.09
CA PRO A 73 -23.07 -8.37 -5.90
C PRO A 73 -21.76 -8.73 -5.18
N GLY A 74 -21.89 -9.23 -3.94
CA GLY A 74 -20.77 -9.66 -3.10
C GLY A 74 -20.62 -8.86 -1.81
N GLU A 75 -19.71 -9.31 -0.95
CA GLU A 75 -19.49 -8.82 0.42
C GLU A 75 -18.14 -8.12 0.61
N GLY A 76 -17.28 -8.15 -0.41
CA GLY A 76 -15.94 -7.59 -0.36
C GLY A 76 -15.88 -6.07 -0.49
N ARG A 77 -14.67 -5.56 -0.74
CA ARG A 77 -14.47 -4.16 -1.17
C ARG A 77 -14.89 -4.00 -2.61
N TRP A 78 -15.40 -2.83 -2.95
CA TRP A 78 -15.69 -2.51 -4.35
C TRP A 78 -14.40 -2.48 -5.16
N GLN A 79 -14.40 -3.19 -6.29
CA GLN A 79 -13.31 -3.17 -7.26
C GLN A 79 -13.88 -2.93 -8.66
N PRO A 80 -13.63 -1.76 -9.27
CA PRO A 80 -14.17 -1.41 -10.58
C PRO A 80 -13.33 -1.91 -11.76
N PHE A 81 -12.17 -2.54 -11.50
CA PHE A 81 -11.22 -2.95 -12.54
C PHE A 81 -11.27 -4.45 -12.79
N GLU A 82 -11.22 -4.81 -14.07
CA GLU A 82 -11.08 -6.19 -14.51
C GLU A 82 -9.74 -6.80 -14.08
N PRO A 83 -9.63 -8.14 -13.96
CA PRO A 83 -8.39 -8.80 -13.53
C PRO A 83 -7.15 -8.39 -14.34
N GLY A 84 -7.27 -8.29 -15.67
CA GLY A 84 -6.18 -7.84 -16.55
C GLY A 84 -5.76 -6.38 -16.30
N GLN A 85 -6.74 -5.49 -16.10
CA GLN A 85 -6.48 -4.09 -15.77
C GLN A 85 -5.76 -3.95 -14.43
N ARG A 86 -6.18 -4.74 -13.43
CA ARG A 86 -5.51 -4.77 -12.11
C ARG A 86 -4.08 -5.27 -12.19
N ALA A 87 -3.83 -6.31 -12.99
CA ALA A 87 -2.48 -6.81 -13.21
C ALA A 87 -1.60 -5.73 -13.87
N ALA A 88 -2.10 -5.03 -14.87
CA ALA A 88 -1.40 -3.93 -15.52
C ALA A 88 -1.14 -2.77 -14.54
N LEU A 89 -2.12 -2.37 -13.73
CA LEU A 89 -1.95 -1.32 -12.71
C LEU A 89 -0.87 -1.70 -11.69
N ARG A 90 -0.87 -2.95 -11.21
CA ARG A 90 0.14 -3.46 -10.27
C ARG A 90 1.54 -3.50 -10.89
N ALA A 91 1.66 -3.93 -12.15
CA ALA A 91 2.94 -3.95 -12.85
C ALA A 91 3.53 -2.54 -12.98
N ARG A 92 2.73 -1.57 -13.47
CA ARG A 92 3.17 -0.17 -13.58
C ARG A 92 3.55 0.42 -12.21
N TYR A 93 2.78 0.10 -11.17
CA TYR A 93 3.09 0.56 -9.82
C TYR A 93 4.39 -0.06 -9.27
N ALA A 94 4.64 -1.34 -9.55
CA ALA A 94 5.89 -2.00 -9.17
C ALA A 94 7.09 -1.35 -9.87
N ASP A 95 6.96 -1.00 -11.15
CA ASP A 95 8.01 -0.29 -11.90
C ASP A 95 8.28 1.11 -11.32
N ASP A 96 7.23 1.83 -10.89
CA ASP A 96 7.36 3.11 -10.18
C ASP A 96 8.12 2.93 -8.85
N LEU A 97 7.78 1.91 -8.05
CA LEU A 97 8.45 1.62 -6.79
C LEU A 97 9.93 1.25 -6.98
N MET A 98 10.25 0.46 -8.01
CA MET A 98 11.63 0.10 -8.33
C MET A 98 12.46 1.35 -8.69
N TRP A 99 11.90 2.25 -9.49
CA TRP A 99 12.56 3.52 -9.83
C TRP A 99 12.74 4.44 -8.63
N LEU A 100 11.74 4.52 -7.74
CA LEU A 100 11.86 5.25 -6.47
C LEU A 100 12.96 4.65 -5.59
N ALA A 101 13.03 3.32 -5.51
CA ALA A 101 14.04 2.61 -4.73
C ALA A 101 15.46 2.78 -5.31
N SER A 102 15.60 2.96 -6.63
CA SER A 102 16.87 3.30 -7.27
C SER A 102 17.25 4.78 -7.14
N GLY A 103 16.54 5.55 -6.33
CA GLY A 103 16.84 6.95 -6.04
C GLY A 103 16.15 7.95 -6.95
N ALA A 104 15.18 7.53 -7.77
CA ALA A 104 14.32 8.41 -8.58
C ALA A 104 15.08 9.45 -9.42
N GLU A 105 16.25 9.09 -9.95
CA GLU A 105 17.15 10.00 -10.71
C GLU A 105 17.56 11.25 -9.92
N GLY A 106 17.52 11.18 -8.58
CA GLY A 106 17.80 12.30 -7.68
C GLY A 106 16.62 13.25 -7.47
N LEU A 107 15.47 13.00 -8.10
CA LEU A 107 14.29 13.87 -8.01
C LEU A 107 13.52 13.72 -6.69
N ALA A 108 13.57 12.55 -6.07
CA ALA A 108 12.85 12.26 -4.84
C ALA A 108 13.54 11.18 -4.00
N THR A 109 13.22 11.17 -2.70
CA THR A 109 13.64 10.10 -1.78
C THR A 109 12.44 9.24 -1.41
N LEU A 110 12.60 7.92 -1.55
CA LEU A 110 11.62 6.96 -1.04
C LEU A 110 11.72 6.87 0.49
N ALA A 111 10.64 7.19 1.18
CA ALA A 111 10.58 7.05 2.63
C ALA A 111 10.61 5.58 3.03
N HIS A 112 11.53 5.27 3.94
CA HIS A 112 11.59 3.97 4.59
C HIS A 112 11.15 4.13 6.04
N ASP A 113 10.42 3.13 6.53
CA ASP A 113 10.17 3.06 7.96
C ASP A 113 11.52 2.80 8.63
N ARG A 114 11.95 3.69 9.54
CA ARG A 114 13.13 3.38 10.37
C ARG A 114 12.71 2.19 11.23
N PRO A 115 13.37 1.03 11.15
CA PRO A 115 13.09 -0.02 12.10
C PRO A 115 13.38 0.55 13.49
N GLU A 116 12.43 0.40 14.43
CA GLU A 116 12.81 0.44 15.84
C GLU A 116 13.94 -0.58 15.99
N ALA A 117 15.09 -0.17 16.51
CA ALA A 117 16.28 -1.02 16.59
C ALA A 117 15.95 -2.25 17.44
N GLY A 118 15.59 -3.37 16.79
CA GLY A 118 15.23 -4.60 17.49
C GLY A 118 14.09 -5.43 16.90
N ALA A 119 13.96 -5.54 15.57
CA ALA A 119 13.22 -6.66 14.98
C ALA A 119 13.67 -6.86 13.54
N HIS A 120 14.12 -8.07 13.20
CA HIS A 120 14.37 -8.45 11.82
C HIS A 120 13.12 -8.19 10.97
N PRO A 121 13.23 -7.59 9.78
CA PRO A 121 12.06 -7.40 8.92
C PRO A 121 11.47 -8.77 8.58
N PRO A 122 10.14 -8.95 8.64
CA PRO A 122 9.54 -10.14 8.07
C PRO A 122 9.86 -10.15 6.58
N MET A 123 10.45 -11.25 6.11
CA MET A 123 10.66 -11.47 4.69
C MET A 123 9.32 -11.32 3.96
N THR A 124 9.21 -10.29 3.13
CA THR A 124 8.12 -10.17 2.17
C THR A 124 8.28 -11.31 1.20
N ASP A 125 7.43 -12.32 1.30
CA ASP A 125 7.44 -13.49 0.42
C ASP A 125 7.03 -13.06 -0.99
N LEU A 126 8.00 -12.61 -1.79
CA LEU A 126 7.88 -12.41 -3.23
C LEU A 126 8.11 -13.75 -3.95
N THR A 127 7.41 -14.81 -3.55
CA THR A 127 7.50 -16.08 -4.28
C THR A 127 6.44 -16.11 -5.39
N ARG A 128 6.89 -15.73 -6.59
CA ARG A 128 6.35 -16.20 -7.86
C ARG A 128 6.62 -17.71 -7.95
N GLY A 129 5.60 -18.54 -7.77
CA GLY A 129 5.68 -19.98 -8.04
C GLY A 129 4.75 -20.81 -7.15
N TYR A 130 3.82 -21.52 -7.78
CA TYR A 130 3.00 -22.56 -7.16
C TYR A 130 3.91 -23.65 -6.61
N ARG A 131 3.92 -23.89 -5.29
CA ARG A 131 4.58 -25.06 -4.70
C ARG A 131 3.50 -26.05 -4.26
N HIS A 132 3.09 -26.92 -5.19
CA HIS A 132 2.46 -28.19 -4.88
C HIS A 132 3.57 -29.14 -4.42
N GLU A 133 3.67 -29.43 -3.13
CA GLU A 133 4.21 -30.72 -2.69
C GLU A 133 3.37 -31.26 -1.53
N GLN A 134 2.84 -32.45 -1.79
CA GLN A 134 2.18 -33.34 -0.85
C GLN A 134 3.25 -33.90 0.07
N ASP A 135 2.98 -33.98 1.37
CA ASP A 135 3.73 -34.93 2.19
C ASP A 135 2.80 -35.97 2.81
N ARG A 136 3.06 -37.20 2.37
CA ARG A 136 2.38 -38.44 2.67
C ARG A 136 3.47 -39.38 3.15
N ARG A 137 3.46 -39.74 4.44
CA ARG A 137 3.80 -41.06 5.05
C ARG A 137 3.80 -40.93 6.59
N LEU A 138 3.04 -41.72 7.37
CA LEU A 138 3.18 -43.14 7.77
C LEU A 138 4.26 -43.40 8.85
N ALA A 139 3.80 -43.65 10.09
CA ALA A 139 4.25 -44.62 11.11
C ALA A 139 3.62 -44.18 12.46
N GLY A 140 3.04 -45.00 13.35
CA GLY A 140 3.18 -46.44 13.55
C GLY A 140 4.08 -46.73 14.75
N ALA A 141 3.47 -47.25 15.83
CA ALA A 141 4.02 -47.94 17.01
C ALA A 141 4.54 -47.11 18.21
N GLY A 142 4.04 -47.50 19.39
CA GLY A 142 4.33 -47.01 20.73
C GLY A 142 3.19 -47.35 21.67
#